data_AF-A0A318VQL0-F1
#
_entry.id   AF-A0A318VQL0-F1
#
_cell.length_a   1.000
_cell.length_b   1.000
_cell.length_c   1.000
_cell.angle_alpha   90.00
_cell.angle_beta   90.00
_cell.angle_gamma   90.00
#
_symmetry.space_group_name_H-M   'P 1'
#
loop_
_entity.id
_entity.type
_entity.pdbx_description
1 polymer ?
#
loop_
_entity_poly.entity_id
_entity_poly.type
_entity_poly.pdbx_seq_one_letter_code
_entity_poly.pdbx_strand_id
1 'polypeptide(L)'
;MARPATRGIRRFRRAVPAEARQRTALELVLRSRTLPLLRASGLIERLVRDELGRVPFTQLANLTGAPAMSVPLHWTPHNLPVGVQLVAPVTGEAGLFSLAGQLETASPWFDRVPALP
;
A
#
# COMPACT_ATOMS: atom_id res chain seq x y z
N MET A 1 -8.35 -9.38 -28.59
CA MET A 1 -6.89 -9.30 -28.80
C MET A 1 -6.27 -8.61 -27.57
N ALA A 2 -5.98 -9.38 -26.52
CA ALA A 2 -5.56 -8.84 -25.22
C ALA A 2 -4.04 -8.56 -25.20
N ARG A 3 -3.65 -7.32 -24.91
CA ARG A 3 -2.24 -6.94 -24.71
C ARG A 3 -1.73 -7.52 -23.38
N PRO A 4 -0.53 -8.10 -23.31
CA PRO A 4 -0.03 -8.69 -22.07
C PRO A 4 0.39 -7.57 -21.10
N ALA A 5 -0.29 -7.47 -19.96
CA ALA A 5 -0.05 -6.53 -18.86
C ALA A 5 1.24 -6.83 -18.05
N THR A 6 2.19 -7.58 -18.61
CA THR A 6 3.38 -8.08 -17.90
C THR A 6 4.55 -7.09 -17.84
N ARG A 7 4.46 -5.94 -18.53
CA ARG A 7 5.55 -4.94 -18.57
C ARG A 7 5.59 -4.01 -17.35
N GLY A 8 4.46 -3.80 -16.66
CA GLY A 8 4.37 -2.92 -15.49
C GLY A 8 4.93 -3.54 -14.20
N ILE A 9 4.72 -4.84 -14.00
CA ILE A 9 5.04 -5.53 -12.73
C ILE A 9 6.56 -5.64 -12.50
N ARG A 10 7.39 -5.73 -13.55
CA ARG A 10 8.86 -5.76 -13.40
C ARG A 10 9.46 -4.44 -12.90
N ARG A 11 8.75 -3.30 -13.07
CA ARG A 11 9.25 -1.98 -12.66
C ARG A 11 9.07 -1.68 -11.17
N PHE A 12 8.11 -2.35 -10.53
CA PHE A 12 7.84 -2.17 -9.10
C PHE A 12 8.88 -2.85 -8.19
N ARG A 13 9.73 -3.72 -8.75
CA ARG A 13 10.85 -4.37 -8.04
C ARG A 13 12.06 -3.45 -7.80
N ARG A 14 11.99 -2.16 -8.17
CA ARG A 14 12.88 -1.14 -7.58
C ARG A 14 12.38 -0.81 -6.17
N ALA A 15 12.46 -1.83 -5.31
CA ALA A 15 12.28 -1.70 -3.88
C ALA A 15 13.24 -0.62 -3.36
N VAL A 16 12.71 0.24 -2.49
CA VAL A 16 13.39 1.17 -1.59
C VAL A 16 14.91 1.18 -1.80
N PRO A 17 15.50 2.23 -2.39
CA PRO A 17 16.94 2.32 -2.58
C PRO A 17 17.59 2.51 -1.20
N ALA A 18 17.71 1.44 -0.43
CA ALA A 18 18.63 1.39 0.69
C ALA A 18 20.02 1.50 0.07
N GLU A 19 20.77 2.52 0.47
CA GLU A 19 22.17 2.68 0.11
C GLU A 19 22.91 1.35 0.37
N ALA A 20 23.92 1.02 -0.43
CA ALA A 20 24.65 -0.26 -0.31
C ALA A 20 25.13 -0.53 1.14
N ARG A 21 25.41 0.54 1.90
CA ARG A 21 25.76 0.50 3.32
C ARG A 21 24.59 0.06 4.21
N GLN A 22 23.38 0.57 3.98
CA GLN A 22 22.18 0.20 4.75
C GLN A 22 21.84 -1.28 4.56
N ARG A 23 21.97 -1.81 3.33
CA ARG A 23 21.76 -3.24 3.05
C ARG A 23 22.79 -4.13 3.74
N THR A 24 24.07 -3.75 3.65
CA THR A 24 25.14 -4.51 4.29
C THR A 24 25.02 -4.51 5.81
N ALA A 25 24.67 -3.36 6.40
CA ALA A 25 24.40 -3.25 7.83
C ALA A 25 23.20 -4.11 8.26
N LEU A 26 22.11 -4.11 7.48
CA LEU A 26 20.95 -4.95 7.77
C LEU A 26 21.28 -6.45 7.68
N GLU A 27 22.02 -6.88 6.66
CA GLU A 27 22.50 -8.27 6.53
C GLU A 27 23.35 -8.70 7.74
N LEU A 28 24.26 -7.83 8.19
CA LEU A 28 25.08 -8.10 9.37
C LEU A 28 24.21 -8.25 10.62
N VAL A 29 23.24 -7.36 10.82
CA VAL A 29 22.28 -7.42 11.93
C VAL A 29 21.44 -8.70 11.91
N LEU A 30 20.97 -9.10 10.72
CA LEU A 30 20.18 -10.32 10.56
C LEU A 30 21.02 -11.58 10.84
N ARG A 31 22.31 -11.55 10.49
CA ARG A 31 23.26 -12.66 10.75
C ARG A 31 23.77 -12.69 12.20
N SER A 32 23.83 -11.56 12.89
CA SER A 32 24.43 -11.45 14.22
C SER A 32 23.55 -11.98 15.37
N ARG A 33 22.35 -12.52 15.10
CA ARG A 33 21.38 -13.00 16.12
C ARG A 33 21.04 -11.98 17.21
N THR A 34 21.30 -10.69 16.98
CA THR A 34 21.05 -9.60 17.93
C THR A 34 19.59 -9.16 17.96
N LEU A 35 18.73 -9.78 17.14
CA LEU A 35 17.31 -9.46 17.04
C LEU A 35 16.56 -9.41 18.40
N PRO A 36 16.82 -10.32 19.37
CA PRO A 36 16.20 -10.23 20.70
C PRO A 36 16.62 -8.98 21.47
N LEU A 37 17.89 -8.55 21.35
CA LEU A 37 18.40 -7.33 21.96
C LEU A 37 17.81 -6.09 21.30
N LEU A 38 17.64 -6.11 19.97
CA LEU A 38 17.00 -5.02 19.23
C LEU A 38 15.53 -4.86 19.63
N ARG A 39 14.80 -5.96 19.83
CA ARG A 39 13.44 -5.93 20.42
C ARG A 39 13.47 -5.38 21.84
N ALA A 40 14.34 -5.89 22.70
CA ALA A 40 14.45 -5.42 24.09
C ALA A 40 14.82 -3.93 24.20
N SER A 41 15.55 -3.39 23.21
CA SER A 41 15.92 -1.97 23.16
C SER A 41 14.74 -1.03 22.82
N GLY A 42 13.60 -1.56 22.37
CA GLY A 42 12.46 -0.76 21.93
C GLY A 42 12.61 -0.14 20.53
N LEU A 43 13.73 -0.39 19.84
CA LEU A 43 14.00 0.17 18.52
C LEU A 43 13.01 -0.34 17.47
N ILE A 44 12.68 -1.63 17.53
CA ILE A 44 11.73 -2.25 16.59
C ILE A 44 10.33 -1.65 16.76
N GLU A 45 9.90 -1.45 17.99
CA GLU A 45 8.60 -0.90 18.34
C GLU A 45 8.46 0.56 17.90
N ARG A 46 9.55 1.35 18.01
CA ARG A 46 9.60 2.73 17.49
C ARG A 46 9.47 2.76 15.98
N LEU A 47 10.27 1.96 15.27
CA LEU A 47 10.21 1.89 13.81
C LEU A 47 8.83 1.45 13.31
N VAL A 48 8.25 0.42 13.93
CA VAL A 48 6.89 -0.04 13.61
C VAL A 48 5.86 1.06 13.86
N ARG A 49 5.94 1.77 15.00
CA ARG A 49 5.02 2.86 15.33
C ARG A 49 5.12 4.02 14.34
N ASP A 50 6.33 4.43 13.99
CA ASP A 50 6.57 5.54 13.08
C ASP A 50 6.03 5.21 11.68
N GLU A 51 6.28 3.98 11.19
CA GLU A 51 5.78 3.54 9.89
C GLU A 51 4.26 3.38 9.85
N LEU A 52 3.68 2.70 10.85
CA LEU A 52 2.22 2.53 10.95
C LEU A 52 1.52 3.88 11.16
N GLY A 53 2.15 4.83 11.85
CA GLY A 53 1.59 6.17 12.05
C GLY A 53 1.48 7.00 10.77
N ARG A 54 2.41 6.80 9.81
CA ARG A 54 2.38 7.55 8.54
C ARG A 54 1.31 7.06 7.57
N VAL A 55 0.99 5.77 7.62
CA VAL A 55 0.07 5.10 6.70
C VAL A 55 -0.85 4.13 7.46
N PRO A 56 -1.69 4.66 8.38
CA PRO A 56 -2.40 3.86 9.38
C PRO A 56 -3.46 2.94 8.78
N PHE A 57 -4.01 3.30 7.61
CA PHE A 57 -5.10 2.55 7.00
C PHE A 57 -4.62 1.46 6.01
N THR A 58 -3.48 1.67 5.34
CA THR A 58 -3.07 0.80 4.22
C THR A 58 -2.12 -0.32 4.62
N GLN A 59 -1.28 -0.12 5.64
CA GLN A 59 -0.25 -1.10 6.02
C GLN A 59 -0.83 -2.44 6.48
N LEU A 60 -2.01 -2.44 7.12
CA LEU A 60 -2.63 -3.67 7.61
C LEU A 60 -2.90 -4.67 6.47
N ALA A 61 -3.33 -4.18 5.31
CA ALA A 61 -3.56 -5.03 4.13
C ALA A 61 -2.25 -5.62 3.59
N ASN A 62 -1.15 -4.86 3.58
CA ASN A 62 0.16 -5.36 3.18
C ASN A 62 0.67 -6.46 4.13
N LEU A 63 0.48 -6.27 5.43
CA LEU A 63 0.96 -7.20 6.46
C LEU A 63 0.17 -8.52 6.47
N THR A 64 -1.14 -8.44 6.24
CA THR A 64 -2.03 -9.61 6.28
C THR A 64 -2.16 -10.30 4.92
N GLY A 65 -1.79 -9.62 3.82
CA GLY A 65 -2.05 -10.08 2.47
C GLY A 65 -3.53 -10.03 2.07
N ALA A 66 -4.38 -9.37 2.87
CA ALA A 66 -5.78 -9.18 2.55
C ALA A 66 -5.92 -8.29 1.30
N PRO A 67 -6.77 -8.66 0.33
CA PRO A 67 -7.01 -7.81 -0.82
C PRO A 67 -7.68 -6.51 -0.38
N ALA A 68 -7.20 -5.40 -0.93
CA ALA A 68 -7.71 -4.08 -0.64
C ALA A 68 -7.72 -3.20 -1.90
N MET A 69 -8.70 -2.30 -1.99
CA MET A 69 -8.80 -1.30 -3.06
C MET A 69 -9.13 0.09 -2.48
N SER A 70 -8.83 1.13 -3.23
CA SER A 70 -9.21 2.51 -2.90
C SER A 70 -10.06 3.10 -4.03
N VAL A 71 -11.20 3.68 -3.69
CA VAL A 71 -12.13 4.32 -4.64
C VAL A 71 -12.40 5.78 -4.24
N PRO A 72 -12.42 6.74 -5.19
CA PRO A 72 -12.58 8.15 -4.87
C PRO A 72 -14.07 8.50 -4.78
N LEU A 73 -14.65 8.39 -3.58
CA LEU A 73 -16.10 8.62 -3.36
C LEU A 73 -16.42 10.04 -2.89
N HIS A 74 -15.41 10.87 -2.65
CA HIS A 74 -15.61 12.22 -2.14
C HIS A 74 -14.55 13.20 -2.68
N TRP A 75 -14.94 14.46 -2.83
CA TRP A 75 -14.05 15.57 -3.19
C TRP A 75 -14.17 16.66 -2.13
N THR A 76 -13.03 17.19 -1.70
CA THR A 76 -13.00 18.33 -0.79
C THR A 76 -13.49 19.61 -1.50
N PRO A 77 -13.82 20.68 -0.76
CA PRO A 77 -14.14 21.99 -1.35
C PRO A 77 -13.03 22.58 -2.24
N HIS A 78 -11.79 22.07 -2.13
CA HIS A 78 -10.65 22.47 -2.94
C HIS A 78 -10.42 21.55 -4.15
N ASN A 79 -11.42 20.75 -4.52
CA ASN A 79 -11.38 19.82 -5.64
C ASN A 79 -10.28 18.73 -5.52
N LEU A 80 -9.94 18.33 -4.29
CA LEU A 80 -9.02 17.21 -4.06
C LEU A 80 -9.81 15.92 -3.83
N PRO A 81 -9.46 14.80 -4.49
CA PRO A 81 -10.13 13.53 -4.28
C PRO A 81 -9.78 12.93 -2.90
N VAL A 82 -10.77 12.36 -2.24
CA VAL A 82 -10.63 11.61 -0.98
C VAL A 82 -10.99 10.15 -1.25
N GLY A 83 -10.00 9.27 -1.10
CA GLY A 83 -10.16 7.84 -1.29
C GLY A 83 -10.81 7.16 -0.09
N VAL A 84 -11.72 6.22 -0.35
CA VAL A 84 -12.25 5.28 0.64
C VAL A 84 -11.56 3.94 0.44
N GLN A 85 -10.92 3.42 1.48
CA GLN A 85 -10.25 2.12 1.43
C GLN A 85 -11.21 1.00 1.83
N LEU A 86 -11.32 -0.01 0.98
CA LEU A 86 -12.14 -1.20 1.19
C LEU A 86 -11.21 -2.42 1.26
N VAL A 87 -11.43 -3.28 2.24
CA VAL A 87 -10.62 -4.48 2.49
C VAL A 87 -11.56 -5.68 2.55
N ALA A 88 -11.19 -6.77 1.88
CA ALA A 88 -11.95 -8.02 1.90
C ALA A 88 -11.13 -9.15 2.55
N PRO A 89 -11.78 -10.27 2.92
CA PRO A 89 -11.06 -11.48 3.33
C PRO A 89 -10.09 -11.96 2.24
N VAL A 90 -9.11 -12.79 2.63
CA VAL A 90 -8.18 -13.44 1.67
C VAL A 90 -9.00 -14.18 0.60
N THR A 91 -8.61 -14.03 -0.67
CA THR A 91 -9.35 -14.50 -1.87
C THR A 91 -10.69 -13.79 -2.17
N GLY A 92 -10.97 -12.67 -1.51
CA GLY A 92 -12.19 -11.86 -1.66
C GLY A 92 -12.20 -10.83 -2.78
N GLU A 93 -11.28 -10.88 -3.75
CA GLU A 93 -11.12 -9.87 -4.82
C GLU A 93 -12.39 -9.73 -5.68
N ALA A 94 -13.09 -10.84 -5.94
CA ALA A 94 -14.34 -10.82 -6.71
C ALA A 94 -15.41 -9.94 -6.05
N GLY A 95 -15.49 -9.97 -4.71
CA GLY A 95 -16.40 -9.13 -3.94
C GLY A 95 -16.02 -7.66 -4.03
N LEU A 96 -14.71 -7.35 -3.95
CA LEU A 96 -14.22 -5.99 -4.14
C LEU A 96 -14.55 -5.45 -5.53
N PHE A 97 -14.28 -6.19 -6.60
CA PHE A 97 -14.62 -5.73 -7.95
C PHE A 97 -16.12 -5.56 -8.19
N SER A 98 -16.94 -6.47 -7.64
CA SER A 98 -18.41 -6.34 -7.71
C SER A 98 -18.90 -5.08 -6.99
N LEU A 99 -18.38 -4.81 -5.79
CA LEU A 99 -18.70 -3.60 -5.04
C LEU A 99 -18.19 -2.35 -5.77
N ALA A 100 -17.00 -2.39 -6.36
CA ALA A 100 -16.46 -1.29 -7.15
C ALA A 100 -17.41 -0.91 -8.29
N GLY A 101 -17.89 -1.88 -9.08
CA GLY A 101 -18.82 -1.61 -10.18
C GLY A 101 -20.15 -1.00 -9.71
N GLN A 102 -20.66 -1.41 -8.54
CA GLN A 102 -21.84 -0.80 -7.93
C GLN A 102 -21.58 0.66 -7.52
N LEU A 103 -20.43 0.92 -6.89
CA LEU A 103 -20.03 2.26 -6.48
C LEU A 103 -19.77 3.19 -7.66
N GLU A 104 -19.14 2.69 -8.72
CA GLU A 104 -18.92 3.40 -9.99
C GLU A 104 -20.24 3.85 -10.63
N THR A 105 -21.29 3.02 -10.53
CA THR A 105 -22.63 3.34 -11.02
C THR A 105 -23.34 4.35 -10.11
N ALA A 106 -23.24 4.17 -8.79
CA ALA A 106 -23.95 5.00 -7.81
C ALA A 106 -23.34 6.39 -7.63
N SER A 107 -22.01 6.52 -7.79
CA SER A 107 -21.30 7.79 -7.66
C SER A 107 -20.19 7.87 -8.73
N PRO A 108 -20.52 8.21 -9.99
CA PRO A 108 -19.53 8.22 -11.06
C PRO A 108 -18.43 9.27 -10.84
N TRP A 109 -17.17 8.89 -11.11
CA TRP A 109 -16.00 9.78 -10.98
C TRP A 109 -15.13 9.88 -12.23
N PHE A 110 -15.51 9.22 -13.32
CA PHE A 110 -14.67 9.11 -14.53
C PHE A 110 -14.38 10.46 -15.21
N ASP A 111 -15.27 11.44 -15.03
CA ASP A 111 -15.10 12.80 -15.58
C ASP A 111 -14.31 13.73 -14.65
N ARG A 112 -13.94 13.28 -13.43
CA ARG A 112 -13.21 14.06 -12.42
C ARG A 112 -11.70 13.92 -12.60
N VAL A 113 -11.19 14.33 -13.76
CA VAL A 113 -9.75 14.27 -14.08
C VAL A 113 -9.08 15.64 -13.86
N PRO A 114 -7.86 15.68 -13.27
CA PRO A 114 -7.11 16.93 -13.17
C PRO A 114 -6.66 17.38 -14.58
N ALA A 115 -6.58 18.70 -14.78
CA ALA A 115 -5.95 19.24 -15.99
C ALA A 115 -4.48 18.80 -16.02
N LEU A 116 -4.03 18.29 -17.17
CA LEU A 116 -2.61 17.98 -17.35
C LEU A 116 -1.82 19.30 -17.45
N PRO A 117 -0.64 19.37 -16.80
CA PRO A 117 0.26 20.51 -16.90
C PRO A 117 0.88 20.64 -18.30
#